data_AF-A0AA41MGD8-F1
#
_entry.id   AF-A0AA41MGD8-F1
#
_cell.length_a   1.000
_cell.length_b   1.000
_cell.length_c   1.000
_cell.angle_alpha   90.00
_cell.angle_beta   90.00
_cell.angle_gamma   90.00
#
_symmetry.space_group_name_H-M   'P 1'
#
loop_
_entity.id
_entity.type
_entity.pdbx_description
1 polymer ?
#
loop_
_entity_poly.entity_id
_entity_poly.type
_entity_poly.pdbx_seq_one_letter_code
_entity_poly.pdbx_strand_id
1 'polypeptide(L)'
;MDMRTPIQLLGLLLLCLPGVRCDITMTQSPSTLSASPGDRVTITCQASQSINKWLTWYQQKPRQAPKLLIYGATSMGSGVPSRFSGSGSGTDFTPTISSLEPEDVATYFCHQYNSSPTTVIQAMTNTSQKHKCEAGLPQLLLLLPPPADSTVQEHWALMIMRGFH
;
A
#
# COMPACT_ATOMS: atom_id res chain seq x y z
N MET A 1 60.46 16.33 -15.09
CA MET A 1 59.54 15.95 -14.02
C MET A 1 58.61 17.14 -13.82
N ASP A 2 57.38 17.10 -14.31
CA ASP A 2 56.25 17.72 -13.62
C ASP A 2 54.95 17.14 -14.19
N MET A 3 54.54 16.02 -13.61
CA MET A 3 53.34 15.27 -13.98
C MET A 3 52.29 15.59 -12.90
N ARG A 4 51.84 16.84 -12.88
CA ARG A 4 50.96 17.34 -11.80
C ARG A 4 49.69 17.92 -12.38
N THR A 5 48.85 17.06 -12.95
CA THR A 5 47.38 17.23 -13.01
C THR A 5 46.71 15.96 -13.57
N PRO A 6 46.39 14.98 -12.70
CA PRO A 6 45.31 14.04 -13.03
C PRO A 6 44.22 13.96 -11.94
N ILE A 7 44.37 14.70 -10.83
CA ILE A 7 43.47 14.56 -9.67
C ILE A 7 42.22 15.44 -9.79
N GLN A 8 42.32 16.60 -10.46
CA GLN A 8 41.18 17.53 -10.58
C GLN A 8 40.15 17.09 -11.64
N LEU A 9 40.58 16.37 -12.68
CA LEU A 9 39.66 15.83 -13.68
C LEU A 9 38.90 14.60 -13.16
N LEU A 10 39.53 13.81 -12.30
CA LEU A 10 38.92 12.63 -11.67
C LEU A 10 37.82 13.03 -10.67
N GLY A 11 37.99 14.14 -9.96
CA GLY A 11 36.96 14.72 -9.09
C GLY A 11 35.74 15.24 -9.86
N LEU A 12 35.93 15.76 -11.09
CA LEU A 12 34.84 16.20 -11.96
C LEU A 12 34.05 15.02 -12.56
N LEU A 13 34.71 13.88 -12.78
CA LEU A 13 34.09 12.66 -13.31
C LEU A 13 33.19 11.93 -12.29
N LEU A 14 33.45 12.10 -10.99
CA LEU A 14 32.66 11.51 -9.89
C LEU A 14 31.34 12.25 -9.61
N LEU A 15 31.18 13.47 -10.11
CA LEU A 15 29.96 14.28 -9.96
C LEU A 15 28.83 13.86 -10.92
N CYS A 16 29.10 12.93 -11.83
CA CYS A 16 28.15 12.40 -12.82
C CYS A 16 27.70 10.97 -12.55
N LEU A 17 27.72 10.50 -11.29
CA LEU A 17 26.85 9.37 -10.95
C LEU A 17 25.42 9.94 -10.91
N PRO A 18 24.54 9.66 -11.89
CA PRO A 18 23.12 9.91 -11.68
C PRO A 18 22.76 9.18 -10.38
N GLY A 19 22.40 9.95 -9.35
CA GLY A 19 22.08 9.40 -8.04
C GLY A 19 21.10 8.26 -8.25
N VAL A 20 21.49 7.06 -7.82
CA VAL A 20 20.64 5.88 -7.87
C VAL A 20 19.48 6.18 -6.92
N ARG A 21 18.38 6.71 -7.44
CA ARG A 21 17.17 6.93 -6.64
C ARG A 21 16.55 5.57 -6.44
N CYS A 22 16.66 5.04 -5.22
CA CYS A 22 15.95 3.85 -4.82
C CYS A 22 14.43 4.10 -4.93
N ASP A 23 13.70 3.09 -5.38
CA ASP A 23 12.24 3.10 -5.39
C ASP A 23 11.68 3.32 -3.97
N ILE A 24 10.58 4.05 -3.84
CA ILE A 24 9.94 4.27 -2.54
C ILE A 24 9.16 3.00 -2.19
N THR A 25 9.66 2.29 -1.20
CA THR A 25 9.00 1.10 -0.66
C THR A 25 7.89 1.47 0.31
N MET A 26 6.74 0.80 0.18
CA MET A 26 5.57 0.99 1.04
C MET A 26 5.38 -0.22 1.95
N THR A 27 5.32 0.00 3.25
CA THR A 27 5.08 -1.04 4.26
C THR A 27 3.73 -0.80 4.93
N GLN A 28 2.87 -1.80 5.00
CA GLN A 28 1.56 -1.71 5.65
C GLN A 28 1.48 -2.64 6.86
N SER A 29 0.76 -2.20 7.89
CA SER A 29 0.49 -3.00 9.07
C SER A 29 -0.94 -2.78 9.58
N PRO A 30 -1.61 -3.82 10.09
CA PRO A 30 -1.21 -5.23 10.02
C PRO A 30 -1.25 -5.76 8.57
N SER A 31 -0.82 -7.02 8.35
CA SER A 31 -0.99 -7.72 7.06
C SER A 31 -2.32 -8.50 6.98
N THR A 32 -2.90 -8.84 8.12
CA THR A 32 -4.27 -9.38 8.22
C THR A 32 -4.90 -8.87 9.50
N LEU A 33 -6.16 -8.51 9.44
CA LEU A 33 -6.92 -8.03 10.61
C LEU A 33 -8.29 -8.69 10.63
N SER A 34 -8.66 -9.23 11.79
CA SER A 34 -10.01 -9.69 12.08
C SER A 34 -10.70 -8.71 13.01
N ALA A 35 -11.88 -8.21 12.64
CA ALA A 35 -12.62 -7.21 13.41
C ALA A 35 -14.14 -7.41 13.24
N SER A 36 -14.91 -7.16 14.30
CA SER A 36 -16.36 -7.31 14.32
C SER A 36 -17.07 -6.09 13.72
N PRO A 37 -18.31 -6.24 13.21
CA PRO A 37 -19.12 -5.08 12.84
C PRO A 37 -19.24 -4.08 14.00
N GLY A 38 -19.06 -2.80 13.71
CA GLY A 38 -19.02 -1.72 14.70
C GLY A 38 -17.63 -1.43 15.26
N ASP A 39 -16.64 -2.31 15.07
CA ASP A 39 -15.29 -2.07 15.55
C ASP A 39 -14.62 -0.91 14.80
N ARG A 40 -13.79 -0.15 15.53
CA ARG A 40 -12.90 0.83 14.93
C ARG A 40 -11.66 0.14 14.39
N VAL A 41 -11.44 0.24 13.08
CA VAL A 41 -10.28 -0.33 12.40
C VAL A 41 -9.28 0.77 12.05
N THR A 42 -8.02 0.51 12.32
CA THR A 42 -6.90 1.38 11.96
C THR A 42 -5.86 0.57 11.20
N ILE A 43 -5.40 1.11 10.07
CA ILE A 43 -4.34 0.54 9.25
C ILE A 43 -3.21 1.56 9.21
N THR A 44 -1.96 1.12 9.12
CA THR A 44 -0.83 2.00 8.87
C THR A 44 -0.20 1.71 7.52
N CYS A 45 0.35 2.75 6.92
CA CYS A 45 1.19 2.68 5.74
C CYS A 45 2.39 3.60 5.95
N GLN A 46 3.59 3.02 5.81
CA GLN A 46 4.85 3.70 5.98
C GLN A 46 5.64 3.68 4.68
N ALA A 47 6.02 4.86 4.20
CA ALA A 47 6.94 5.03 3.09
C ALA A 47 8.39 5.08 3.61
N SER A 48 9.33 4.49 2.89
CA SER A 48 10.76 4.56 3.26
C SER A 48 11.37 5.96 3.13
N GLN A 49 10.70 6.86 2.42
CA GLN A 49 11.10 8.25 2.22
C GLN A 49 9.85 9.14 2.28
N SER A 50 10.05 10.43 2.56
CA SER A 50 8.95 11.38 2.61
C SER A 50 8.28 11.53 1.24
N ILE A 51 6.96 11.30 1.20
CA ILE A 51 6.10 11.49 0.04
C ILE A 51 5.13 12.66 0.21
N ASN A 52 5.40 13.55 1.18
CA ASN A 52 4.52 14.66 1.53
C ASN A 52 3.07 14.16 1.78
N LYS A 53 2.10 14.54 0.93
CA LYS A 53 0.72 14.04 0.98
C LYS A 53 0.35 13.20 -0.24
N TRP A 54 1.32 12.83 -1.07
CA TRP A 54 1.12 12.11 -2.34
C TRP A 54 0.87 10.62 -2.13
N LEU A 55 -0.18 10.31 -1.37
CA LEU A 55 -0.61 8.96 -1.03
C LEU A 55 -2.10 8.78 -1.34
N THR A 56 -2.42 7.59 -1.81
CA THR A 56 -3.77 7.15 -2.15
C THR A 56 -4.07 5.80 -1.49
N TRP A 57 -5.27 5.66 -0.92
CA TRP A 57 -5.79 4.40 -0.39
C TRP A 57 -6.84 3.81 -1.34
N TYR A 58 -6.74 2.52 -1.55
CA TYR A 58 -7.69 1.75 -2.34
C TYR A 58 -8.34 0.63 -1.51
N GLN A 59 -9.58 0.32 -1.86
CA GLN A 59 -10.32 -0.86 -1.41
C GLN A 59 -10.51 -1.79 -2.59
N GLN A 60 -10.16 -3.06 -2.44
CA GLN A 60 -10.39 -4.08 -3.45
C GLN A 60 -11.21 -5.23 -2.85
N LYS A 61 -12.43 -5.37 -3.34
CA LYS A 61 -13.29 -6.54 -3.04
C LYS A 61 -12.90 -7.71 -3.95
N PRO A 62 -13.16 -8.97 -3.52
CA PRO A 62 -12.91 -10.13 -4.35
C PRO A 62 -13.52 -9.98 -5.75
N ARG A 63 -12.71 -10.25 -6.78
CA ARG A 63 -13.09 -10.16 -8.20
C ARG A 63 -13.60 -8.78 -8.67
N GLN A 64 -13.32 -7.72 -7.92
CA GLN A 64 -13.61 -6.34 -8.32
C GLN A 64 -12.33 -5.56 -8.56
N ALA A 65 -12.43 -4.53 -9.41
CA ALA A 65 -11.35 -3.58 -9.59
C ALA A 65 -11.15 -2.76 -8.28
N PRO A 66 -9.91 -2.34 -7.98
CA PRO A 66 -9.65 -1.44 -6.87
C PRO A 66 -10.46 -0.14 -6.99
N LYS A 67 -11.10 0.27 -5.88
CA LYS A 67 -11.84 1.52 -5.77
C LYS A 67 -11.07 2.51 -4.92
N LEU A 68 -11.02 3.75 -5.36
CA LEU A 68 -10.41 4.85 -4.63
C LEU A 68 -11.19 5.14 -3.34
N LEU A 69 -10.50 5.14 -2.19
CA LEU A 69 -11.07 5.56 -0.92
C LEU A 69 -10.61 6.96 -0.52
N ILE A 70 -9.29 7.18 -0.47
CA ILE A 70 -8.70 8.40 0.05
C ILE A 70 -7.57 8.81 -0.89
N TYR A 71 -7.49 10.08 -1.27
CA TYR A 71 -6.39 10.66 -2.02
C TYR A 71 -5.81 11.87 -1.29
N GLY A 72 -4.56 12.20 -1.58
CA GLY A 72 -3.90 13.34 -0.92
C GLY A 72 -3.76 13.12 0.59
N ALA A 73 -3.62 11.87 1.03
CA ALA A 73 -3.61 11.38 2.43
C ALA A 73 -4.90 11.59 3.24
N THR A 74 -5.72 12.61 2.96
CA THR A 74 -6.87 12.98 3.80
C THR A 74 -8.18 13.20 3.06
N SER A 75 -8.17 13.33 1.73
CA SER A 75 -9.37 13.70 0.96
C SER A 75 -10.14 12.45 0.52
N MET A 76 -11.45 12.44 0.76
CA MET A 76 -12.29 11.27 0.43
C MET A 76 -12.63 11.21 -1.06
N GLY A 77 -12.58 10.00 -1.62
CA GLY A 77 -13.11 9.71 -2.94
C GLY A 77 -14.63 9.89 -3.00
N SER A 78 -15.17 10.05 -4.22
CA SER A 78 -16.62 10.21 -4.40
C SER A 78 -17.39 8.96 -3.95
N GLY A 79 -18.45 9.17 -3.17
CA GLY A 79 -19.31 8.09 -2.68
C GLY A 79 -18.72 7.24 -1.55
N VAL A 80 -17.57 7.63 -0.99
CA VAL A 80 -16.99 6.93 0.15
C VAL A 80 -17.74 7.31 1.43
N PRO A 81 -18.20 6.34 2.25
CA PRO A 81 -18.92 6.62 3.48
C PRO A 81 -18.12 7.46 4.48
N SER A 82 -18.80 8.29 5.27
CA SER A 82 -18.18 9.20 6.25
C SER A 82 -17.48 8.49 7.42
N ARG A 83 -17.70 7.17 7.58
CA ARG A 83 -16.96 6.34 8.56
C ARG A 83 -15.48 6.17 8.20
N PHE A 84 -15.09 6.40 6.94
CA PHE A 84 -13.70 6.40 6.53
C PHE A 84 -13.07 7.77 6.80
N SER A 85 -11.82 7.75 7.24
CA SER A 85 -11.00 8.95 7.41
C SER A 85 -9.53 8.63 7.13
N GLY A 86 -8.78 9.63 6.70
CA GLY A 86 -7.35 9.54 6.41
C GLY A 86 -6.55 10.56 7.20
N SER A 87 -5.34 10.17 7.59
CA SER A 87 -4.40 11.05 8.29
C SER A 87 -2.96 10.72 7.90
N GLY A 88 -2.06 11.65 8.17
CA GLY A 88 -0.62 11.48 7.96
C GLY A 88 -0.04 12.38 6.87
N SER A 89 1.29 12.42 6.87
CA SER A 89 2.11 13.15 5.91
C SER A 89 3.57 12.74 6.07
N GLY A 90 4.39 12.96 5.05
CA GLY A 90 5.79 12.60 5.07
C GLY A 90 5.94 11.10 4.85
N THR A 91 6.24 10.35 5.91
CA THR A 91 6.51 8.91 5.84
C THR A 91 5.36 8.05 6.36
N ASP A 92 4.54 8.55 7.28
CA ASP A 92 3.58 7.72 8.03
C ASP A 92 2.14 8.17 7.77
N PHE A 93 1.29 7.20 7.44
CA PHE A 93 -0.09 7.40 7.01
C PHE A 93 -1.03 6.41 7.68
N THR A 94 -2.19 6.88 8.11
CA THR A 94 -3.12 6.10 8.93
C THR A 94 -4.57 6.36 8.49
N PRO A 95 -5.16 5.48 7.68
CA PRO A 95 -6.60 5.47 7.46
C PRO A 95 -7.30 4.80 8.64
N THR A 96 -8.50 5.27 8.92
CA THR A 96 -9.35 4.75 9.98
C THR A 96 -10.76 4.51 9.44
N ILE A 97 -11.33 3.37 9.80
CA ILE A 97 -12.76 3.07 9.67
C ILE A 97 -13.35 3.17 11.08
N SER A 98 -14.22 4.15 11.33
CA SER A 98 -14.72 4.42 12.68
C SER A 98 -15.70 3.37 13.20
N SER A 99 -16.44 2.74 12.29
CA SER A 99 -17.42 1.69 12.58
C SER A 99 -17.47 0.75 11.39
N LEU A 100 -16.84 -0.41 11.52
CA LEU A 100 -16.75 -1.40 10.45
C LEU A 100 -18.13 -1.95 10.06
N GLU A 101 -18.43 -2.00 8.77
CA GLU A 101 -19.66 -2.61 8.24
C GLU A 101 -19.34 -3.85 7.39
N PRO A 102 -20.30 -4.78 7.18
CA PRO A 102 -20.05 -6.03 6.45
C PRO A 102 -19.53 -5.82 5.03
N GLU A 103 -19.89 -4.71 4.37
CA GLU A 103 -19.39 -4.38 3.04
C GLU A 103 -17.96 -3.82 3.04
N ASP A 104 -17.36 -3.54 4.19
CA ASP A 104 -15.98 -3.05 4.30
C ASP A 104 -14.95 -4.18 4.26
N VAL A 105 -15.40 -5.44 4.18
CA VAL A 105 -14.55 -6.62 4.01
C VAL A 105 -13.90 -6.58 2.63
N ALA A 106 -12.59 -6.35 2.61
CA ALA A 106 -11.81 -6.13 1.40
C ALA A 106 -10.32 -6.22 1.67
N THR A 107 -9.54 -6.24 0.60
CA THR A 107 -8.11 -5.95 0.65
C THR A 107 -7.89 -4.44 0.55
N TYR A 108 -7.07 -3.88 1.44
CA TYR A 108 -6.73 -2.46 1.46
C TYR A 108 -5.25 -2.27 1.15
N PHE A 109 -4.95 -1.33 0.25
CA PHE A 109 -3.57 -1.00 -0.07
C PHE A 109 -3.35 0.50 -0.25
N CYS A 110 -2.18 0.96 0.16
CA CYS A 110 -1.71 2.32 -0.05
C CYS A 110 -0.79 2.40 -1.26
N HIS A 111 -0.80 3.54 -1.93
CA HIS A 111 -0.02 3.80 -3.13
C HIS A 111 0.57 5.21 -3.07
N GLN A 112 1.87 5.33 -3.25
CA GLN A 112 2.54 6.62 -3.39
C GLN A 112 2.63 7.04 -4.86
N TYR A 113 2.53 8.34 -5.10
CA TYR A 113 2.72 8.92 -6.44
C TYR A 113 3.60 10.18 -6.43
N ASN A 114 4.50 10.29 -5.46
CA ASN A 114 5.45 11.40 -5.33
C ASN A 114 6.60 11.31 -6.35
N SER A 115 7.08 10.09 -6.62
CA SER A 115 8.21 9.87 -7.51
C SER A 115 8.07 8.57 -8.29
N SER A 116 8.69 8.53 -9.47
CA SER A 116 8.77 7.33 -10.31
C SER A 116 9.94 6.42 -9.90
N PRO A 117 9.78 5.08 -10.00
CA PRO A 117 8.56 4.39 -10.41
C PRO A 117 7.50 4.42 -9.29
N THR A 118 6.25 4.61 -9.66
CA THR A 118 5.10 4.44 -8.75
C THR A 118 4.93 2.96 -8.42
N THR A 119 4.37 2.64 -7.24
CA THR A 119 4.09 1.25 -6.85
C THR A 119 3.23 0.56 -7.93
N VAL A 120 3.80 -0.40 -8.66
CA VAL A 120 3.12 -1.03 -9.80
C VAL A 120 2.11 -2.06 -9.29
N ILE A 121 0.82 -1.89 -9.63
CA ILE A 121 -0.20 -2.94 -9.47
C ILE A 121 -0.07 -3.90 -10.66
N GLN A 122 0.99 -4.72 -10.70
CA GLN A 122 1.20 -5.68 -11.78
C GLN A 122 0.66 -7.05 -11.38
N ALA A 123 -0.27 -7.59 -12.18
CA ALA A 123 -0.47 -9.03 -12.25
C ALA A 123 0.86 -9.67 -12.67
N MET A 124 1.30 -10.70 -11.96
CA MET A 124 2.63 -11.30 -12.13
C MET A 124 2.84 -11.74 -13.59
N THR A 125 3.57 -10.93 -14.35
CA THR A 125 4.17 -11.32 -15.62
C THR A 125 5.66 -11.14 -15.46
N ASN A 126 6.39 -12.24 -15.56
CA ASN A 126 7.84 -12.28 -15.42
C ASN A 126 8.50 -11.49 -16.55
N THR A 127 8.78 -10.21 -16.32
CA THR A 127 9.78 -9.47 -17.10
C THR A 127 11.03 -9.30 -16.26
N SER A 128 12.10 -9.96 -16.73
CA SER A 128 13.46 -9.82 -16.25
C SER A 128 13.95 -8.38 -16.45
N GLN A 129 14.00 -7.60 -15.36
CA GLN A 129 14.86 -6.41 -15.28
C GLN A 129 15.61 -6.44 -13.94
N LYS A 130 16.92 -6.61 -14.07
CA LYS A 130 17.88 -6.95 -13.02
C LYS A 130 18.45 -5.68 -12.37
N HIS A 131 17.61 -4.92 -11.66
CA HIS A 131 17.97 -3.89 -10.67
C HIS A 131 16.82 -3.78 -9.65
N LYS A 132 16.53 -4.89 -8.97
CA LYS A 132 15.28 -5.08 -8.23
C LYS A 132 15.51 -4.85 -6.73
N CYS A 133 15.21 -3.65 -6.25
CA CYS A 133 14.74 -3.50 -4.87
C CYS A 133 13.30 -4.05 -4.88
N GLU A 134 13.08 -5.18 -4.23
CA GLU A 134 11.78 -5.84 -4.24
C GLU A 134 10.73 -4.96 -3.55
N ALA A 135 9.71 -4.54 -4.31
CA ALA A 135 8.47 -4.04 -3.76
C ALA A 135 7.66 -5.23 -3.21
N GLY A 136 7.93 -5.60 -1.96
CA GLY A 136 7.00 -6.43 -1.21
C GLY A 136 5.71 -5.63 -1.04
N LEU A 137 4.59 -6.13 -1.57
CA LEU A 137 3.28 -5.55 -1.36
C LEU A 137 2.69 -6.21 -0.10
N PRO A 138 2.69 -5.57 1.07
CA PRO A 138 1.89 -6.04 2.19
C PRO A 138 0.43 -5.73 1.88
N GLN A 139 -0.24 -6.64 1.18
CA GLN A 139 -1.68 -6.61 1.02
C GLN A 139 -2.31 -6.84 2.40
N LEU A 140 -2.99 -5.85 2.97
CA LEU A 140 -3.78 -6.05 4.16
C LEU A 140 -5.14 -6.65 3.77
N LEU A 141 -5.37 -7.89 4.18
CA LEU A 141 -6.68 -8.53 4.12
C LEU A 141 -7.46 -8.27 5.42
N LEU A 142 -8.57 -7.53 5.32
CA LEU A 142 -9.52 -7.38 6.42
C LEU A 142 -10.57 -8.49 6.33
N LEU A 143 -10.68 -9.29 7.39
CA LEU A 143 -11.66 -10.36 7.54
C LEU A 143 -12.62 -10.02 8.70
N LEU A 144 -13.88 -10.45 8.59
CA LEU A 144 -14.76 -10.49 9.76
C LEU A 144 -14.47 -11.76 10.56
N PRO A 145 -14.64 -11.76 11.89
CA PRO A 145 -14.63 -12.99 12.67
C PRO A 145 -15.76 -13.91 12.20
N PRO A 146 -15.57 -15.24 12.26
CA PRO A 146 -16.63 -16.18 11.95
C PRO A 146 -17.80 -15.98 12.92
N PRO A 147 -19.07 -16.06 12.45
CA PRO A 147 -20.22 -15.96 13.34
C PRO A 147 -20.27 -17.14 14.30
N ALA A 148 -20.76 -16.91 15.52
CA ALA A 148 -20.79 -17.87 16.62
C ALA A 148 -21.69 -19.12 16.40
N ASP A 149 -22.40 -19.21 15.27
CA ASP A 149 -23.30 -20.31 14.94
C ASP A 149 -22.65 -21.29 13.94
N SER A 150 -22.50 -22.54 14.40
CA SER A 150 -21.89 -23.66 13.69
C SER A 150 -22.50 -23.97 12.31
N THR A 151 -23.79 -23.71 12.10
CA THR A 151 -24.45 -23.98 10.80
C THR A 151 -24.09 -22.94 9.75
N VAL A 152 -23.85 -21.71 10.20
CA VAL A 152 -23.43 -20.61 9.34
C VAL A 152 -21.93 -20.77 9.04
N GLN A 153 -21.14 -21.32 9.97
CA GLN A 153 -19.69 -21.53 9.85
C GLN A 153 -19.28 -22.37 8.63
N GLU A 154 -20.01 -23.42 8.27
CA GLU A 154 -19.73 -24.21 7.05
C GLU A 154 -20.03 -23.42 5.77
N HIS A 155 -21.10 -22.62 5.79
CA HIS A 155 -21.45 -21.75 4.66
C HIS A 155 -20.44 -20.61 4.49
N TRP A 156 -19.92 -20.05 5.60
CA TRP A 156 -18.83 -19.05 5.59
C TRP A 156 -17.49 -19.64 5.14
N ALA A 157 -17.14 -20.86 5.60
CA ALA A 157 -15.96 -21.57 5.11
C ALA A 157 -16.06 -21.87 3.61
N LEU A 158 -17.26 -22.20 3.10
CA LEU A 158 -17.52 -22.37 1.68
C LEU A 158 -17.40 -21.07 0.88
N MET A 159 -17.79 -19.91 1.43
CA MET A 159 -17.59 -18.62 0.75
C MET A 159 -16.10 -18.22 0.66
N ILE A 160 -15.30 -18.54 1.69
CA ILE A 160 -13.84 -18.31 1.67
C ILE A 160 -13.15 -19.29 0.71
N MET A 161 -13.50 -20.58 0.76
CA MET A 161 -12.85 -21.64 -0.05
C MET A 161 -13.24 -21.60 -1.53
N ARG A 162 -14.42 -21.06 -1.90
CA ARG A 162 -14.87 -20.98 -3.31
C ARG A 162 -14.54 -19.63 -3.99
N GLY A 163 -13.80 -18.74 -3.32
CA GLY A 163 -13.67 -17.33 -3.71
C GLY A 163 -12.25 -16.78 -3.97
N PHE A 164 -11.21 -17.61 -4.03
CA PHE A 164 -9.83 -17.22 -4.39
C PHE A 164 -9.31 -17.96 -5.64
N HIS A 165 -10.21 -18.37 -6.53
CA HIS A 165 -9.88 -18.94 -7.84
C HIS A 165 -10.55 -18.15 -8.97
#